data_AF-A0A258BZI3-F1
#
_entry.id   AF-A0A258BZI3-F1
#
_cell.length_a   1.000
_cell.length_b   1.000
_cell.length_c   1.000
_cell.angle_alpha   90.00
_cell.angle_beta   90.00
_cell.angle_gamma   90.00
#
_symmetry.space_group_name_H-M   'P 1'
#
loop_
_entity.id
_entity.type
_entity.pdbx_description
1 polymer ?
#
loop_
_entity_poly.entity_id
_entity_poly.type
_entity_poly.pdbx_seq_one_letter_code
_entity_poly.pdbx_strand_id
1 'polypeptide(L)'
;MTAHLKLRIHIAEPWDFERQTGMEDLTGWTVDHVRDESEEWEVMLDASYRLHDVVHGRILISPRYVGERLGKIFDSIVGTPVRIAHRLD
;
A
#
# COMPACT_ATOMS: atom_id res chain seq x y z
N MET A 1 2.48 -0.07 -20.62
CA MET A 1 1.73 -1.33 -20.44
C MET A 1 1.17 -1.30 -19.03
N THR A 2 -0.14 -1.38 -18.87
CA THR A 2 -0.79 -1.49 -17.55
C THR A 2 -0.78 -2.95 -17.15
N ALA A 3 -0.06 -3.29 -16.08
CA ALA A 3 0.03 -4.67 -15.59
C ALA A 3 -0.59 -4.77 -14.19
N HIS A 4 -1.35 -5.82 -13.94
CA HIS A 4 -1.83 -6.12 -12.59
C HIS A 4 -0.67 -6.71 -11.80
N LEU A 5 -0.30 -6.07 -10.71
CA LEU A 5 0.77 -6.50 -9.82
C LEU A 5 0.21 -6.99 -8.50
N LYS A 6 0.70 -8.15 -8.06
CA LYS A 6 0.42 -8.67 -6.72
C LYS A 6 1.46 -8.11 -5.75
N LEU A 7 0.99 -7.56 -4.63
CA LEU A 7 1.83 -7.02 -3.57
C LEU A 7 1.62 -7.76 -2.26
N ARG A 8 2.70 -7.89 -1.50
CA ARG A 8 2.69 -8.20 -0.06
C ARG A 8 3.37 -7.03 0.65
N ILE A 9 2.66 -6.40 1.56
CA ILE A 9 3.13 -5.25 2.33
C ILE A 9 3.21 -5.69 3.78
N HIS A 10 4.42 -5.76 4.31
CA HIS A 10 4.64 -6.08 5.70
C HIS A 10 4.46 -4.84 6.57
N ILE A 11 3.67 -4.94 7.63
CA ILE A 11 3.39 -3.83 8.54
C ILE A 11 4.36 -3.88 9.71
N ALA A 12 5.48 -3.16 9.57
CA ALA A 12 6.46 -3.03 10.65
C ALA A 12 6.00 -2.06 11.75
N GLU A 13 5.23 -1.02 11.39
CA GLU A 13 4.73 -0.01 12.31
C GLU A 13 3.30 0.43 11.94
N PRO A 14 2.44 0.72 12.94
CA PRO A 14 2.69 0.56 14.37
C PRO A 14 2.72 -0.92 14.77
N TRP A 15 3.57 -1.28 15.75
CA TRP A 15 3.71 -2.66 16.25
C TRP A 15 2.39 -3.25 16.78
N ASP A 16 1.45 -2.40 17.15
CA ASP A 16 0.13 -2.79 17.65
C ASP A 16 -0.85 -3.18 16.52
N PHE A 17 -0.51 -2.92 15.25
CA PHE A 17 -1.38 -3.17 14.10
C PHE A 17 -1.87 -4.63 14.05
N GLU A 18 -0.97 -5.59 14.24
CA GLU A 18 -1.32 -7.01 14.27
C GLU A 18 -2.29 -7.32 15.42
N ARG A 19 -2.09 -6.72 16.59
CA ARG A 19 -2.99 -6.89 17.74
C ARG A 19 -4.39 -6.32 17.47
N GLN A 20 -4.49 -5.20 16.76
CA GLN A 20 -5.79 -4.57 16.45
C GLN A 20 -6.52 -5.26 15.29
N THR A 21 -5.79 -5.73 14.29
CA THR A 21 -6.36 -6.18 13.01
C THR A 21 -6.30 -7.69 12.81
N GLY A 22 -5.45 -8.39 13.55
CA GLY A 22 -5.12 -9.80 13.34
C GLY A 22 -4.23 -10.07 12.12
N MET A 23 -3.61 -9.03 11.53
CA MET A 23 -2.83 -9.12 10.31
C MET A 23 -1.43 -8.54 10.51
N GLU A 24 -0.38 -9.28 10.14
CA GLU A 24 1.01 -8.79 10.06
C GLU A 24 1.36 -8.26 8.66
N ASP A 25 0.67 -8.79 7.65
CA ASP A 25 0.87 -8.48 6.25
C ASP A 25 -0.44 -8.13 5.56
N LEU A 26 -0.36 -7.19 4.64
CA LEU A 26 -1.43 -6.88 3.70
C LEU A 26 -1.07 -7.46 2.33
N THR A 27 -1.91 -8.33 1.81
CA THR A 27 -1.80 -8.80 0.42
C THR A 27 -2.89 -8.18 -0.44
N GLY A 28 -2.54 -7.89 -1.69
CA GLY A 28 -3.48 -7.26 -2.59
C GLY A 28 -2.93 -7.16 -4.00
N TRP A 29 -3.68 -6.47 -4.85
CA TRP A 29 -3.27 -6.17 -6.20
C TRP A 29 -3.42 -4.69 -6.51
N THR A 30 -2.58 -4.21 -7.42
CA THR A 30 -2.59 -2.84 -7.92
C THR A 30 -2.34 -2.87 -9.42
N VAL A 31 -2.54 -1.73 -10.07
CA VAL A 31 -2.31 -1.55 -11.51
C VAL A 31 -1.08 -0.69 -11.70
N ASP A 32 -0.01 -1.28 -12.23
CA ASP A 32 1.20 -0.55 -12.58
C ASP A 32 0.91 0.37 -13.76
N HIS A 33 1.04 1.67 -13.55
CA HIS A 33 0.85 2.68 -14.58
C HIS A 33 1.94 3.75 -14.41
N VAL A 34 2.57 4.12 -15.51
CA VAL A 34 3.51 5.24 -15.55
C VAL A 34 2.67 6.51 -15.59
N ARG A 35 2.48 7.14 -14.44
CA ARG A 35 1.93 8.50 -14.36
C ARG A 35 3.07 9.41 -13.92
N ASP A 36 3.38 10.42 -14.71
CA ASP A 36 4.42 11.41 -14.38
C ASP A 36 4.13 12.19 -13.08
N GLU A 37 2.91 12.08 -12.55
CA GLU A 37 2.41 12.85 -11.40
C GLU A 37 1.77 11.98 -10.28
N SER A 38 1.77 10.64 -10.40
CA SER A 38 1.19 9.82 -9.32
C SER A 38 2.17 9.77 -8.15
N GLU A 39 1.82 10.40 -7.03
CA GLU A 39 2.54 10.26 -5.77
C GLU A 39 2.05 9.06 -4.93
N GLU A 40 0.89 8.50 -5.30
CA GLU A 40 0.21 7.43 -4.56
C GLU A 40 -0.34 6.33 -5.50
N TRP A 41 -0.30 5.08 -5.02
CA TRP A 41 -0.82 3.89 -5.70
C TRP A 41 -1.93 3.25 -4.89
N GLU A 42 -3.06 2.98 -5.53
CA GLU A 42 -4.16 2.27 -4.91
C GLU A 42 -3.91 0.76 -4.94
N VAL A 43 -4.02 0.11 -3.77
CA VAL A 43 -3.92 -1.34 -3.60
C VAL A 43 -5.26 -1.85 -3.13
N MET A 44 -5.84 -2.74 -3.92
CA MET A 44 -7.04 -3.49 -3.59
C MET A 44 -6.63 -4.70 -2.75
N LEU A 45 -7.11 -4.78 -1.51
CA LEU A 45 -6.72 -5.83 -0.58
C LEU A 45 -7.46 -7.13 -0.88
N ASP A 46 -6.78 -8.27 -0.68
CA ASP A 46 -7.40 -9.59 -0.78
C ASP A 46 -8.34 -9.86 0.41
N ALA A 47 -7.96 -9.34 1.57
CA ALA A 47 -8.72 -9.40 2.81
C ALA A 47 -8.78 -8.00 3.43
N SER A 48 -9.99 -7.57 3.80
CA SER A 48 -10.18 -6.32 4.51
C SER A 48 -9.78 -6.44 5.97
N TYR A 49 -9.34 -5.35 6.58
CA TYR A 49 -9.14 -5.26 8.03
C TYR A 49 -9.97 -4.12 8.63
N ARG A 50 -10.18 -4.16 9.94
CA ARG A 50 -10.81 -3.08 10.71
C ARG A 50 -9.77 -2.34 11.53
N LEU A 51 -9.71 -1.02 11.40
CA LEU A 51 -8.86 -0.14 12.20
C LEU A 51 -9.69 1.09 12.62
N HIS A 52 -9.66 1.45 13.90
CA HIS A 52 -10.44 2.56 14.46
C HIS A 52 -11.93 2.56 14.02
N ASP A 53 -12.58 1.39 14.11
CA ASP A 53 -13.98 1.14 13.71
C ASP A 53 -14.30 1.30 12.21
N VAL A 54 -13.30 1.55 11.36
CA VAL A 54 -13.44 1.62 9.91
C VAL A 54 -12.96 0.33 9.26
N VAL A 55 -13.72 -0.20 8.30
CA VAL A 55 -13.33 -1.37 7.50
C VAL A 55 -12.62 -0.91 6.22
N HIS A 56 -11.38 -1.33 6.04
CA HIS A 56 -10.55 -0.97 4.90
C HIS A 56 -10.43 -2.16 3.94
N GLY A 57 -11.01 -2.03 2.75
CA GLY A 57 -10.82 -2.98 1.63
C GLY A 57 -9.79 -2.52 0.59
N ARG A 58 -9.30 -1.28 0.72
CA ARG A 58 -8.29 -0.66 -0.13
C ARG A 58 -7.41 0.27 0.67
N ILE A 59 -6.19 0.46 0.20
CA ILE A 59 -5.22 1.41 0.77
C ILE A 59 -4.50 2.16 -0.36
N LEU A 60 -3.88 3.27 0.01
CA LEU A 60 -2.96 4.02 -0.83
C LEU A 60 -1.54 3.81 -0.31
N ILE A 61 -0.60 3.53 -1.20
CA ILE A 61 0.83 3.44 -0.87
C ILE A 61 1.61 4.53 -1.60
N SER A 62 2.63 5.09 -0.92
CA SER A 62 3.51 6.13 -1.46
C SER A 62 4.92 5.98 -0.88
N PRO A 63 5.94 6.61 -1.48
CA PRO A 63 7.29 6.61 -0.90
C PRO A 63 7.27 7.21 0.48
N ARG A 64 8.17 6.74 1.33
CA ARG A 64 8.31 7.33 2.67
C ARG A 64 9.08 8.66 2.63
N TYR A 65 10.03 8.82 1.71
CA TYR A 65 10.95 9.97 1.71
C TYR A 65 10.70 10.95 0.57
N VAL A 66 10.79 12.24 0.90
CA VAL A 66 10.65 13.34 -0.07
C VAL A 66 11.78 13.28 -1.10
N GLY A 67 11.43 13.32 -2.37
CA GLY A 67 12.38 13.24 -3.49
C GLY A 67 12.53 11.84 -4.09
N GLU A 68 11.99 10.79 -3.45
CA GLU A 68 11.83 9.49 -4.09
C GLU A 68 10.72 9.59 -5.15
N ARG A 69 11.05 9.30 -6.40
CA ARG A 69 10.09 9.23 -7.50
C ARG A 69 9.78 7.77 -7.80
N LEU A 70 8.50 7.43 -7.76
CA LEU A 70 8.02 6.12 -8.17
C LEU A 70 7.78 6.14 -9.67
N GLY A 71 8.72 5.60 -10.44
CA GLY A 71 8.55 5.46 -11.90
C GLY A 71 7.67 4.27 -12.26
N LYS A 72 8.02 3.10 -11.72
CA LYS A 72 7.26 1.84 -11.81
C LYS A 72 7.31 1.18 -10.44
N ILE A 73 6.24 0.50 -10.05
CA ILE A 73 6.17 -0.15 -8.73
C ILE A 73 7.36 -1.10 -8.49
N PHE A 74 7.73 -1.88 -9.50
CA PHE A 74 8.83 -2.85 -9.39
C PHE A 74 10.19 -2.19 -9.15
N ASP A 75 10.44 -1.03 -9.75
CA ASP A 75 11.73 -0.36 -9.69
C ASP A 75 11.86 0.54 -8.45
N SER A 76 10.76 0.83 -7.75
CA SER A 76 10.73 1.92 -6.78
C SER A 76 10.13 1.57 -5.41
N ILE A 77 9.34 0.49 -5.27
CA ILE A 77 8.66 0.13 -4.01
C ILE A 77 9.15 -1.21 -3.43
N VAL A 78 9.58 -2.15 -4.26
CA VAL A 78 9.91 -3.50 -3.77
C VAL A 78 11.15 -3.45 -2.89
N GLY A 79 10.98 -3.81 -1.61
CA GLY A 79 12.06 -3.80 -0.62
C GLY A 79 12.30 -2.43 0.04
N THR A 80 11.49 -1.41 -0.25
CA THR A 80 11.58 -0.09 0.40
C THR A 80 10.40 0.16 1.35
N PRO A 81 10.61 0.90 2.45
CA PRO A 81 9.51 1.34 3.30
C PRO A 81 8.56 2.29 2.55
N VAL A 82 7.26 2.02 2.66
CA VAL A 82 6.20 2.89 2.09
C VAL A 82 5.37 3.52 3.19
N ARG A 83 4.77 4.67 2.87
CA ARG A 83 3.67 5.23 3.66
C ARG A 83 2.36 4.60 3.21
N ILE A 84 1.57 4.13 4.16
CA ILE A 84 0.19 3.68 3.94
C ILE A 84 -0.76 4.81 4.32
N ALA A 85 -1.70 5.12 3.44
CA ALA A 85 -2.80 6.03 3.70
C ALA A 85 -4.14 5.34 3.38
N HIS A 86 -5.20 5.80 4.02
CA HIS A 86 -6.56 5.31 3.81
C HIS A 86 -7.36 6.36 3.07
N ARG A 87 -8.16 5.95 2.08
CA ARG A 87 -9.23 6.82 1.57
C ARG A 87 -10.37 6.78 2.58
N LEU A 88 -10.73 7.95 3.09
CA LEU A 88 -11.99 8.17 3.77
C LEU A 88 -13.00 8.44 2.66
N ASP A 89 -13.63 7.38 2.16
CA ASP A 89 -14.77 7.49 1.26
C ASP A 89 -16.06 7.69 2.05
#